data_AF-A0A6P9EMG7-F1
#
_entry.id   AF-A0A6P9EMG7-F1
#
_cell.length_a   1.000
_cell.length_b   1.000
_cell.length_c   1.000
_cell.angle_alpha   90.00
_cell.angle_beta   90.00
_cell.angle_gamma   90.00
#
_symmetry.space_group_name_H-M   'P 1'
#
loop_
_entity.id
_entity.type
_entity.pdbx_description
1 polymer ?
#
loop_
_entity_poly.entity_id
_entity_poly.type
_entity_poly.pdbx_seq_one_letter_code
_entity_poly.pdbx_strand_id
1 'polypeptide(L)'
;MLRRRLASLVSSSILIPSLRTKTIPQPQSLQFVQRPLRISSVNHNGHLGFDGFRAYSLLSLNDLRDKVPRKQKTRKGRGIGSGKGKTAGRGHKGQKARGSGKLGFEGGQTPLRRRLPKRGFKNPFSLTFQPVGLGKIAKLINSGKIDSSELITMKTLKDTGAIGKQIKDGVRLMGRGAEQINWPIHLESTLHGIQNHTYV
;
A
#
# COMPACT_ATOMS: atom_id res chain seq x y z
N MET A 1 -17.56 -23.97 -55.83
CA MET A 1 -16.37 -23.13 -56.13
C MET A 1 -15.75 -22.70 -54.79
N LEU A 2 -15.03 -23.56 -54.05
CA LEU A 2 -13.58 -23.80 -54.15
C LEU A 2 -12.73 -22.56 -54.48
N ARG A 3 -12.13 -21.97 -53.43
CA ARG A 3 -10.74 -21.47 -53.30
C ARG A 3 -10.60 -20.95 -51.84
N ARG A 4 -10.03 -21.68 -50.88
CA ARG A 4 -8.64 -22.14 -50.62
C ARG A 4 -7.60 -21.01 -50.49
N ARG A 5 -7.02 -20.96 -49.27
CA ARG A 5 -5.68 -20.48 -48.86
C ARG A 5 -5.53 -18.94 -48.80
N LEU A 6 -4.81 -18.31 -47.87
CA LEU A 6 -3.64 -18.68 -47.06
C LEU A 6 -3.67 -18.01 -45.68
N ALA A 7 -3.12 -18.69 -44.68
CA ALA A 7 -2.65 -18.10 -43.43
C ALA A 7 -1.39 -17.27 -43.70
N SER A 8 -1.27 -16.10 -43.09
CA SER A 8 0.01 -15.43 -42.92
C SER A 8 0.22 -15.11 -41.44
N LEU A 9 1.18 -15.83 -40.88
CA LEU A 9 1.77 -15.61 -39.59
C LEU A 9 2.63 -14.34 -39.70
N VAL A 10 2.22 -13.26 -39.03
CA VAL A 10 3.14 -12.15 -38.74
C VAL A 10 3.29 -12.10 -37.23
N SER A 11 4.44 -12.58 -36.78
CA SER A 11 4.93 -12.49 -35.42
C SER A 11 5.16 -11.01 -35.08
N SER A 12 4.23 -10.40 -34.36
CA SER A 12 4.47 -9.10 -33.71
C SER A 12 5.16 -9.36 -32.38
N SER A 13 6.49 -9.35 -32.41
CA SER A 13 7.36 -9.39 -31.25
C SER A 13 6.96 -8.33 -30.21
N ILE A 14 6.60 -8.79 -29.02
CA ILE A 14 6.40 -7.95 -27.84
C ILE A 14 7.76 -7.36 -27.47
N LEU A 15 7.95 -6.07 -27.74
CA LEU A 15 9.07 -5.30 -27.21
C LEU A 15 8.89 -5.18 -25.69
N ILE A 16 9.63 -6.00 -24.96
CA ILE A 16 9.82 -5.88 -23.51
C ILE A 16 10.61 -4.57 -23.29
N PRO A 17 10.09 -3.59 -22.53
CA PRO A 17 10.91 -2.45 -22.16
C PRO A 17 12.03 -2.96 -21.25
N SER A 18 13.28 -2.82 -21.71
CA SER A 18 14.44 -3.09 -20.88
C SER A 18 14.33 -2.24 -19.62
N LEU A 19 14.41 -2.89 -18.46
CA LEU A 19 14.55 -2.20 -17.19
C LEU A 19 15.85 -1.41 -17.26
N ARG A 20 15.73 -0.11 -17.60
CA ARG A 20 16.81 0.85 -17.45
C ARG A 20 17.08 0.96 -15.96
N THR A 21 18.01 0.14 -15.47
CA THR A 21 18.61 0.31 -14.16
C THR A 21 19.22 1.71 -14.16
N LYS A 22 18.67 2.59 -13.31
CA LYS A 22 19.29 3.88 -13.06
C LYS A 22 20.68 3.58 -12.49
N THR A 23 21.72 3.97 -13.19
CA THR A 23 23.08 4.01 -12.66
C THR A 23 23.06 4.86 -11.39
N ILE A 24 23.27 4.23 -10.25
CA ILE A 24 23.44 4.91 -8.97
C ILE A 24 24.75 5.70 -9.09
N PRO A 25 24.74 7.04 -8.95
CA PRO A 25 25.98 7.79 -8.95
C PRO A 25 26.78 7.41 -7.70
N GLN A 26 28.03 7.01 -7.91
CA GLN A 26 29.02 6.81 -6.84
C GLN A 26 29.17 8.11 -6.04
N PRO A 27 29.28 8.07 -4.71
CA PRO A 27 29.52 9.26 -3.91
C PRO A 27 30.91 9.80 -4.24
N GLN A 28 30.97 10.91 -4.98
CA GLN A 28 32.22 11.64 -5.18
C GLN A 28 32.60 12.26 -3.84
N SER A 29 33.79 11.92 -3.35
CA SER A 29 34.40 12.52 -2.17
C SER A 29 34.46 14.04 -2.34
N LEU A 30 33.88 14.77 -1.39
CA LEU A 30 33.93 16.23 -1.34
C LEU A 30 35.39 16.70 -1.26
N GLN A 31 35.94 17.09 -2.40
CA GLN A 31 37.19 17.86 -2.45
C GLN A 31 36.84 19.30 -2.04
N PHE A 32 37.26 19.66 -0.84
CA PHE A 32 37.07 20.98 -0.24
C PHE A 32 37.95 22.00 -0.98
N VAL A 33 37.39 22.63 -2.02
CA VAL A 33 38.04 23.78 -2.67
C VAL A 33 37.72 25.02 -1.84
N GLN A 34 38.68 25.46 -1.02
CA GLN A 34 38.64 26.77 -0.39
C GLN A 34 38.74 27.85 -1.47
N ARG A 35 37.59 28.41 -1.87
CA ARG A 35 37.55 29.69 -2.59
C ARG A 35 37.44 30.81 -1.55
N PRO A 36 38.41 31.73 -1.44
CA PRO A 36 38.24 32.90 -0.60
C PRO A 36 37.23 33.84 -1.25
N LEU A 37 36.21 34.23 -0.49
CA LEU A 37 35.24 35.25 -0.90
C LEU A 37 35.95 36.61 -0.95
N ARG A 38 36.05 37.21 -2.15
CA ARG A 38 36.38 38.63 -2.30
C ARG A 38 35.19 39.45 -1.79
N ILE A 39 35.39 40.11 -0.65
CA ILE A 39 34.51 41.16 -0.14
C ILE A 39 34.99 42.48 -0.75
N SER A 40 34.22 43.06 -1.67
CA SER A 40 34.23 44.51 -1.92
C SER A 40 33.11 44.90 -2.89
N SER A 41 31.98 45.37 -2.37
CA SER A 41 31.34 46.58 -2.93
C SER A 41 30.41 47.18 -1.87
N VAL A 42 30.82 48.34 -1.38
CA VAL A 42 30.00 49.25 -0.60
C VAL A 42 28.87 49.76 -1.50
N ASN A 43 27.61 49.62 -1.06
CA ASN A 43 26.50 50.35 -1.64
C ASN A 43 26.07 51.43 -0.64
N HIS A 44 26.21 52.68 -1.06
CA HIS A 44 25.66 53.84 -0.38
C HIS A 44 24.16 53.86 -0.67
N ASN A 45 23.36 53.34 0.26
CA ASN A 45 21.97 53.67 0.56
C ASN A 45 21.45 52.64 1.56
N GLY A 46 21.28 53.07 2.81
CA GLY A 46 20.97 52.20 3.95
C GLY A 46 19.59 51.58 3.86
N HIS A 47 19.51 50.32 3.45
CA HIS A 47 18.49 49.39 3.91
C HIS A 47 19.09 47.97 3.93
N LEU A 48 19.48 47.51 5.11
CA LEU A 48 20.00 46.16 5.33
C LEU A 48 18.86 45.14 5.22
N GLY A 49 18.65 44.58 4.02
CA GLY A 49 17.91 43.34 3.87
C GLY A 49 18.67 42.22 4.57
N PHE A 50 18.12 41.71 5.66
CA PHE A 50 18.62 40.53 6.35
C PHE A 50 18.34 39.30 5.46
N ASP A 51 19.19 39.03 4.48
CA ASP A 51 19.28 37.71 3.84
C ASP A 51 19.98 36.75 4.81
N GLY A 52 19.29 36.47 5.92
CA GLY A 52 19.77 35.61 6.98
C GLY A 52 19.93 34.19 6.46
N PHE A 53 21.18 33.72 6.39
CA PHE A 53 21.49 32.30 6.48
C PHE A 53 20.85 31.78 7.78
N ARG A 54 19.67 31.18 7.64
CA ARG A 54 18.91 30.65 8.77
C ARG A 54 19.68 29.47 9.33
N ALA A 55 20.49 29.72 10.36
CA ALA A 55 21.15 28.66 11.12
C ALA A 55 20.05 27.78 11.72
N TYR A 56 19.82 26.62 11.10
CA TYR A 56 18.88 25.64 11.61
C TYR A 56 19.49 25.07 12.89
N SER A 57 19.02 25.51 14.05
CA SER A 57 19.26 24.79 15.29
C SER A 57 18.68 23.38 15.14
N LEU A 58 19.52 22.36 15.34
CA LEU A 58 19.22 20.97 14.97
C LEU A 58 17.95 20.39 15.63
N LEU A 59 17.43 21.01 16.70
CA LEU A 59 16.19 20.62 17.40
C LEU A 59 15.36 21.82 17.90
N SER A 60 15.25 22.91 17.13
CA SER A 60 14.26 23.96 17.45
C SER A 60 12.84 23.48 17.20
N LEU A 61 11.95 23.68 18.18
CA LEU A 61 10.52 23.35 18.06
C LEU A 61 9.84 24.06 16.87
N ASN A 62 10.31 25.27 16.53
CA ASN A 62 9.75 26.10 15.46
C ASN A 62 10.09 25.62 14.04
N ASP A 63 11.09 24.75 13.88
CA ASP A 63 11.58 24.29 12.58
C ASP A 63 11.18 22.85 12.24
N LEU A 64 10.36 22.22 13.08
CA LEU A 64 9.81 20.89 12.82
C LEU A 64 8.84 20.91 11.63
N ARG A 65 9.14 20.10 10.61
CA ARG A 65 8.32 19.94 9.40
C ARG A 65 8.29 18.49 8.96
N ASP A 66 7.17 18.07 8.39
CA ASP A 66 7.05 16.73 7.79
C ASP A 66 7.97 16.58 6.57
N LYS A 67 8.47 15.36 6.31
CA LYS A 67 9.29 15.04 5.12
C LYS A 67 8.57 15.39 3.81
N VAL A 68 7.24 15.31 3.79
CA VAL A 68 6.40 15.66 2.64
C VAL A 68 5.48 16.81 3.07
N PRO A 69 5.36 17.88 2.25
CA PRO A 69 4.49 18.99 2.60
C PRO A 69 3.03 18.56 2.66
N ARG A 70 2.31 19.07 3.66
CA ARG A 70 0.88 18.80 3.84
C ARG A 70 0.07 19.35 2.66
N LYS A 71 -0.82 18.53 2.11
CA LYS A 71 -1.73 18.97 1.04
C LYS A 71 -2.70 20.02 1.57
N GLN A 72 -2.67 21.22 0.98
CA GLN A 72 -3.55 22.33 1.36
C GLN A 72 -5.01 22.03 0.99
N LYS A 73 -5.94 22.37 1.89
CA LYS A 73 -7.38 22.22 1.64
C LYS A 73 -7.84 23.28 0.65
N THR A 74 -8.52 22.87 -0.43
CA THR A 74 -9.11 23.83 -1.37
C THR A 74 -10.30 24.54 -0.72
N ARG A 75 -10.15 25.86 -0.47
CA ARG A 75 -11.23 26.71 0.04
C ARG A 75 -12.11 27.15 -1.13
N LYS A 76 -13.34 26.63 -1.19
CA LYS A 76 -14.30 26.92 -2.27
C LYS A 76 -14.94 28.30 -2.08
N GLY A 77 -15.32 28.97 -3.17
CA GLY A 77 -15.99 30.27 -3.11
C GLY A 77 -15.09 31.42 -2.65
N ARG A 78 -13.80 31.39 -3.01
CA ARG A 78 -12.80 32.40 -2.62
C ARG A 78 -12.08 32.97 -3.86
N GLY A 79 -12.84 33.63 -4.73
CA GLY A 79 -12.32 34.31 -5.92
C GLY A 79 -12.07 33.41 -7.14
N ILE A 80 -11.90 34.03 -8.31
CA ILE A 80 -11.74 33.34 -9.60
C ILE A 80 -10.43 32.56 -9.71
N GLY A 81 -9.32 33.10 -9.20
CA GLY A 81 -7.99 32.45 -9.24
C GLY A 81 -7.91 31.14 -8.47
N SER A 82 -8.87 30.86 -7.57
CA SER A 82 -8.95 29.59 -6.85
C SER A 82 -9.43 28.39 -7.71
N GLY A 83 -9.91 28.64 -8.94
CA GLY A 83 -10.50 27.63 -9.83
C GLY A 83 -11.87 27.11 -9.39
N LYS A 84 -12.28 27.35 -8.14
CA LYS A 84 -13.59 26.97 -7.57
C LYS A 84 -14.30 28.17 -6.94
N GLY A 85 -14.21 29.33 -7.60
CA GLY A 85 -14.81 30.59 -7.17
C GLY A 85 -16.33 30.60 -7.34
N LYS A 86 -16.80 30.94 -8.54
CA LYS A 86 -18.21 31.30 -8.81
C LYS A 86 -19.25 30.25 -8.37
N THR A 87 -18.98 28.97 -8.59
CA THR A 87 -19.96 27.88 -8.35
C THR A 87 -19.54 26.91 -7.26
N ALA A 88 -18.39 27.13 -6.60
CA ALA A 88 -17.81 26.19 -5.64
C ALA A 88 -17.68 24.74 -6.16
N GLY A 89 -17.68 24.53 -7.48
CA GLY A 89 -17.68 23.21 -8.13
C GLY A 89 -19.02 22.46 -8.08
N ARG A 90 -20.14 23.15 -7.79
CA ARG A 90 -21.49 22.57 -7.79
C ARG A 90 -22.21 22.66 -9.14
N GLY A 91 -21.65 23.37 -10.11
CA GLY A 91 -22.30 23.68 -11.38
C GLY A 91 -23.29 24.85 -11.29
N HIS A 92 -24.21 24.94 -12.26
CA HIS A 92 -25.22 26.00 -12.34
C HIS A 92 -26.56 25.56 -11.73
N LYS A 93 -27.69 26.14 -12.18
CA LYS A 93 -29.03 26.08 -11.56
C LYS A 93 -29.69 24.69 -11.59
N GLY A 94 -29.07 23.65 -11.01
CA GLY A 94 -29.60 22.29 -10.88
C GLY A 94 -29.89 21.88 -9.42
N GLN A 95 -30.57 20.75 -9.23
CA GLN A 95 -30.94 20.23 -7.90
C GLN A 95 -29.72 20.05 -6.98
N LYS A 96 -28.61 19.50 -7.50
CA LYS A 96 -27.35 19.30 -6.75
C LYS A 96 -26.63 20.61 -6.36
N ALA A 97 -26.95 21.73 -7.01
CA ALA A 97 -26.39 23.03 -6.65
C ALA A 97 -27.14 23.66 -5.47
N ARG A 98 -28.47 23.46 -5.43
CA ARG A 98 -29.38 24.01 -4.41
C ARG A 98 -29.49 23.13 -3.16
N GLY A 99 -29.38 21.81 -3.30
CA GLY A 99 -29.53 20.85 -2.21
C GLY A 99 -28.81 19.53 -2.45
N SER A 100 -29.12 18.54 -1.63
CA SER A 100 -28.59 17.17 -1.73
C SER A 100 -29.56 16.22 -2.42
N GLY A 101 -29.03 15.17 -3.03
CA GLY A 101 -29.82 14.07 -3.59
C GLY A 101 -29.58 12.78 -2.80
N LYS A 102 -30.53 11.84 -2.86
CA LYS A 102 -30.35 10.51 -2.25
C LYS A 102 -29.25 9.75 -3.02
N LEU A 103 -28.29 9.19 -2.30
CA LEU A 103 -27.26 8.32 -2.89
C LEU A 103 -27.94 7.07 -3.46
N GLY A 104 -27.70 6.75 -4.73
CA GLY A 104 -28.34 5.62 -5.41
C GLY A 104 -29.71 5.93 -6.06
N PHE A 105 -30.05 7.22 -6.27
CA PHE A 105 -31.19 7.61 -7.10
C PHE A 105 -30.81 7.57 -8.60
N GLU A 106 -31.52 6.74 -9.36
CA GLU A 106 -31.31 6.52 -10.81
C GLU A 106 -32.29 7.34 -11.68
N GLY A 107 -32.79 8.48 -11.20
CA GLY A 107 -33.64 9.37 -12.00
C GLY A 107 -35.11 8.95 -12.14
N GLY A 108 -35.59 8.03 -11.29
CA GLY A 108 -36.96 7.51 -11.32
C GLY A 108 -37.07 6.06 -11.83
N GLN A 109 -35.99 5.55 -12.44
CA GLN A 109 -35.88 4.13 -12.77
C GLN A 109 -35.85 3.26 -11.49
N THR A 110 -36.37 2.03 -11.56
CA THR A 110 -36.30 1.08 -10.43
C THR A 110 -34.84 0.80 -10.08
N PRO A 111 -34.35 1.09 -8.86
CA PRO A 111 -32.92 1.02 -8.59
C PRO A 111 -32.37 -0.42 -8.67
N LEU A 112 -31.09 -0.58 -9.01
CA LEU A 112 -30.44 -1.89 -9.22
C LEU A 112 -30.67 -2.88 -8.07
N ARG A 113 -30.63 -2.40 -6.83
CA ARG A 113 -30.90 -3.20 -5.61
C ARG A 113 -32.29 -3.84 -5.54
N ARG A 114 -33.24 -3.35 -6.34
CA ARG A 114 -34.59 -3.91 -6.50
C ARG A 114 -34.73 -4.77 -7.75
N ARG A 115 -33.95 -4.49 -8.81
CA ARG A 115 -33.99 -5.26 -10.07
C ARG A 115 -33.35 -6.63 -9.90
N LEU A 116 -32.23 -6.70 -9.19
CA LEU A 116 -31.52 -7.96 -8.98
C LEU A 116 -32.14 -8.71 -7.80
N PRO A 117 -32.40 -10.02 -7.93
CA PRO A 117 -32.88 -10.83 -6.81
C PRO A 117 -31.79 -10.93 -5.74
N LYS A 118 -32.20 -11.02 -4.48
CA LYS A 118 -31.28 -11.36 -3.39
C LYS A 118 -30.84 -12.82 -3.57
N ARG A 119 -29.54 -13.09 -3.55
CA ARG A 119 -28.96 -14.43 -3.73
C ARG A 119 -28.47 -14.98 -2.40
N GLY A 120 -28.92 -16.20 -2.08
CA GLY A 120 -28.46 -16.98 -0.92
C GLY A 120 -28.83 -16.37 0.44
N PHE A 121 -28.19 -16.89 1.48
CA PHE A 121 -28.25 -16.37 2.85
C PHE A 121 -26.84 -16.39 3.47
N LYS A 122 -26.62 -15.58 4.50
CA LYS A 122 -25.38 -15.61 5.28
C LYS A 122 -25.55 -16.58 6.44
N ASN A 123 -24.77 -17.66 6.49
CA ASN A 123 -24.80 -18.62 7.60
C ASN A 123 -24.26 -17.96 8.89
N PRO A 124 -25.08 -17.80 9.95
CA PRO A 124 -24.64 -17.22 11.23
C PRO A 124 -23.74 -18.17 12.04
N PHE A 125 -23.82 -19.49 11.80
CA PHE A 125 -23.03 -20.52 12.49
C PHE A 125 -21.75 -20.89 11.72
N SER A 126 -21.35 -20.09 10.73
CA SER A 126 -20.13 -20.34 9.96
C SER A 126 -18.90 -20.10 10.81
N LEU A 127 -18.11 -21.15 11.05
CA LEU A 127 -16.81 -21.05 11.70
C LEU A 127 -15.78 -20.46 10.73
N THR A 128 -14.96 -19.54 11.24
CA THR A 128 -13.91 -18.82 10.53
C THR A 128 -12.56 -19.08 11.19
N PHE A 129 -11.77 -19.92 10.53
CA PHE A 129 -10.43 -20.28 11.00
C PHE A 129 -9.37 -19.37 10.38
N GLN A 130 -8.34 -19.05 11.15
CA GLN A 130 -7.20 -18.29 10.65
C GLN A 130 -6.26 -19.22 9.88
N PRO A 131 -5.99 -18.97 8.59
CA PRO A 131 -5.08 -19.79 7.81
C PRO A 131 -3.61 -19.52 8.20
N VAL A 132 -2.83 -20.59 8.36
CA VAL A 132 -1.38 -20.55 8.59
C VAL A 132 -0.69 -21.43 7.56
N GLY A 133 0.25 -20.83 6.83
CA GLY A 133 1.07 -21.55 5.85
C GLY A 133 2.30 -22.19 6.50
N LEU A 134 2.60 -23.43 6.09
CA LEU A 134 3.80 -24.17 6.51
C LEU A 134 5.11 -23.41 6.25
N GLY A 135 5.24 -22.72 5.11
CA GLY A 135 6.44 -21.90 4.84
C GLY A 135 6.60 -20.70 5.78
N LYS A 136 5.51 -20.22 6.40
CA LYS A 136 5.61 -19.17 7.43
C LYS A 136 6.18 -19.75 8.73
N ILE A 137 5.77 -20.96 9.10
CA ILE A 137 6.32 -21.68 10.26
C ILE A 137 7.80 -21.98 10.02
N ALA A 138 8.16 -22.48 8.83
CA ALA A 138 9.56 -22.75 8.47
C ALA A 138 10.46 -21.52 8.64
N LYS A 139 10.00 -20.35 8.19
CA LYS A 139 10.72 -19.07 8.38
C LYS A 139 10.91 -18.68 9.84
N LEU A 140 9.91 -18.95 10.69
CA LEU A 140 9.98 -18.62 12.11
C LEU A 140 10.95 -19.53 12.86
N ILE A 141 10.98 -20.81 12.51
CA ILE A 141 11.96 -21.78 13.03
C ILE A 141 13.37 -21.40 12.58
N ASN A 142 13.57 -21.10 11.30
CA ASN A 142 14.86 -20.61 10.79
C ASN A 142 15.32 -19.31 11.47
N SER A 143 14.39 -18.49 11.95
CA SER A 143 14.70 -17.28 12.71
C SER A 143 14.96 -17.51 14.21
N GLY A 144 14.91 -18.75 14.68
CA GLY A 144 15.08 -19.13 16.09
C GLY A 144 13.96 -18.65 17.02
N LYS A 145 12.76 -18.39 16.47
CA LYS A 145 11.59 -17.94 17.27
C LYS A 145 10.67 -19.07 17.69
N ILE A 146 10.78 -20.21 17.03
CA ILE A 146 10.02 -21.42 17.30
C ILE A 146 11.01 -22.57 17.32
N ASP A 147 10.96 -23.37 18.37
CA ASP A 147 11.75 -24.60 18.47
C ASP A 147 11.01 -25.73 17.78
N SER A 148 11.71 -26.45 16.90
CA SER A 148 11.12 -27.58 16.14
C SER A 148 10.86 -28.81 17.00
N SER A 149 11.59 -28.95 18.10
CA SER A 149 11.51 -30.12 18.99
C SER A 149 10.30 -30.07 19.93
N GLU A 150 9.72 -28.89 20.15
CA GLU A 150 8.57 -28.71 21.03
C GLU A 150 7.25 -28.76 20.26
N LEU A 151 6.15 -28.98 20.99
CA LEU A 151 4.81 -28.95 20.43
C LEU A 151 4.40 -27.51 20.08
N ILE A 152 4.23 -27.25 18.78
CA ILE A 152 3.81 -25.96 18.26
C ILE A 152 2.28 -25.85 18.38
N THR A 153 1.81 -25.22 19.46
CA THR A 153 0.39 -24.97 19.74
C THR A 153 -0.11 -23.64 19.18
N MET A 154 -1.43 -23.42 19.16
CA MET A 154 -2.02 -22.14 18.75
C MET A 154 -1.49 -20.93 19.56
N LYS A 155 -1.12 -21.14 20.83
CA LYS A 155 -0.53 -20.10 21.67
C LYS A 155 0.85 -19.69 21.15
N THR A 156 1.72 -20.66 20.89
CA THR A 156 3.06 -20.41 20.34
C THR A 156 2.99 -19.67 19.01
N LEU A 157 2.05 -20.03 18.13
CA LEU A 157 1.83 -19.36 16.84
C LEU A 157 1.37 -17.91 17.01
N LYS A 158 0.61 -17.61 18.07
CA LYS A 158 0.15 -16.25 18.39
C LYS A 158 1.29 -15.39 18.90
N ASP A 159 2.03 -15.91 19.87
CA ASP A 159 3.11 -15.19 20.56
C ASP A 159 4.26 -14.85 19.60
N THR A 160 4.52 -15.74 18.63
CA THR A 160 5.55 -15.56 17.60
C THR A 160 5.10 -14.70 16.42
N GLY A 161 3.82 -14.33 16.34
CA GLY A 161 3.26 -13.54 15.22
C GLY A 161 3.03 -14.36 13.93
N ALA A 162 3.00 -15.69 14.02
CA ALA A 162 2.60 -16.56 12.93
C ALA A 162 1.13 -16.33 12.53
N ILE A 163 0.29 -15.99 13.50
CA ILE A 163 -1.12 -15.62 13.30
C ILE A 163 -1.41 -14.17 13.72
N GLY A 164 -2.58 -13.67 13.30
CA GLY A 164 -3.06 -12.36 13.72
C GLY A 164 -3.37 -12.30 15.22
N LYS A 165 -3.51 -11.08 15.74
CA LYS A 165 -3.76 -10.83 17.18
C LYS A 165 -5.04 -11.49 17.70
N GLN A 166 -6.07 -11.56 16.85
CA GLN A 166 -7.37 -12.12 17.20
C GLN A 166 -7.56 -13.46 16.48
N ILE A 167 -7.71 -14.52 17.27
CA ILE A 167 -8.12 -15.84 16.81
C ILE A 167 -9.62 -15.93 17.08
N LYS A 168 -10.40 -16.28 16.06
CA LYS A 168 -11.84 -16.52 16.21
C LYS A 168 -12.06 -17.98 16.60
N ASP A 169 -12.41 -18.83 15.63
CA ASP A 169 -12.83 -20.20 15.88
C ASP A 169 -11.67 -21.21 15.87
N GLY A 170 -10.46 -20.76 15.50
CA GLY A 170 -9.25 -21.58 15.56
C GLY A 170 -8.25 -21.29 14.45
N VAL A 171 -7.32 -22.22 14.27
CA VAL A 171 -6.26 -22.14 13.25
C VAL A 171 -6.39 -23.29 12.26
N ARG A 172 -6.27 -22.95 10.97
CA ARG A 172 -6.24 -23.91 9.87
C ARG A 172 -4.85 -23.97 9.25
N LEU A 173 -4.20 -25.12 9.28
CA LEU A 173 -2.92 -25.34 8.61
C LEU A 173 -3.10 -25.51 7.09
N MET A 174 -2.23 -24.86 6.33
CA MET A 174 -2.19 -24.89 4.87
C MET A 174 -0.80 -25.26 4.35
N GLY A 175 -0.74 -26.11 3.33
CA GLY A 175 0.50 -26.60 2.70
C GLY A 175 1.28 -25.57 1.87
N ARG A 176 1.00 -24.26 1.99
CA ARG A 176 1.73 -23.24 1.23
C ARG A 176 3.17 -23.14 1.74
N GLY A 177 4.14 -23.50 0.89
CA GLY A 177 5.57 -23.49 1.22
C GLY A 177 6.03 -24.70 2.05
N ALA A 178 5.38 -25.85 1.87
CA ALA A 178 5.76 -27.10 2.53
C ALA A 178 7.19 -27.54 2.21
N GLU A 179 7.69 -27.24 1.01
CA GLU A 179 9.05 -27.55 0.53
C GLU A 179 10.18 -26.97 1.41
N GLN A 180 9.87 -25.99 2.26
CA GLN A 180 10.86 -25.31 3.12
C GLN A 180 11.03 -25.99 4.48
N ILE A 181 10.24 -27.03 4.76
CA ILE A 181 10.32 -27.81 6.00
C ILE A 181 11.23 -29.00 5.75
N ASN A 182 12.39 -29.00 6.39
CA ASN A 182 13.38 -30.09 6.27
C ASN A 182 13.45 -30.95 7.53
N TRP A 183 12.86 -30.51 8.64
CA TRP A 183 12.94 -31.12 9.95
C TRP A 183 11.55 -31.61 10.40
N PRO A 184 11.48 -32.64 11.26
CA PRO A 184 10.22 -33.07 11.84
C PRO A 184 9.65 -31.96 12.74
N ILE A 185 8.34 -31.75 12.67
CA ILE A 185 7.62 -30.77 13.49
C ILE A 185 6.34 -31.39 14.07
N HIS A 186 6.10 -31.13 15.35
CA HIS A 186 4.87 -31.51 16.03
C HIS A 186 3.96 -30.29 16.13
N LEU A 187 2.81 -30.33 15.47
CA LEU A 187 1.88 -29.20 15.36
C LEU A 187 0.50 -29.57 15.90
N GLU A 188 -0.05 -28.74 16.79
CA GLU A 188 -1.43 -28.82 17.23
C GLU A 188 -2.24 -27.66 16.62
N SER A 189 -3.23 -28.01 15.78
CA SER A 189 -4.11 -27.05 15.13
C SER A 189 -5.54 -27.55 15.09
N THR A 190 -6.50 -26.62 15.06
CA THR A 190 -7.93 -26.94 15.04
C THR A 190 -8.33 -27.71 13.79
N LEU A 191 -7.77 -27.34 12.64
CA LEU A 191 -7.98 -28.03 11.38
C LEU A 191 -6.67 -28.08 10.60
N HIS A 192 -6.38 -29.22 9.98
CA HIS A 192 -5.37 -29.33 8.95
C HIS A 192 -6.03 -29.64 7.61
N GLY A 193 -5.51 -29.07 6.52
CA GLY A 193 -5.93 -29.48 5.19
C GLY A 193 -5.51 -30.93 4.97
N ILE A 194 -6.46 -31.86 4.97
CA ILE A 194 -6.22 -33.26 4.58
C ILE A 194 -5.80 -33.26 3.11
N GLN A 195 -4.49 -33.22 2.89
CA GLN A 195 -3.86 -33.93 1.78
C GLN A 195 -2.96 -34.95 2.46
N ASN A 196 -3.27 -36.23 2.25
CA ASN A 196 -2.58 -37.37 2.84
C ASN A 196 -1.08 -37.33 2.50
N HIS A 197 -0.28 -36.69 3.33
CA HIS A 197 1.13 -36.97 3.46
C HIS A 197 1.48 -36.92 4.94
N THR A 198 1.33 -38.08 5.57
CA THR A 198 2.00 -38.43 6.83
C THR A 198 3.49 -38.31 6.58
N TYR A 199 4.15 -37.29 7.13
CA TYR A 199 5.60 -37.32 7.30
C TYR A 199 5.84 -37.73 8.74
N VAL A 200 6.22 -39.00 8.90
CA VAL A 200 6.91 -39.53 10.10
C VAL A 200 8.31 -38.95 10.12
#